data_AF-A0AAP9SNM1-F1
#
_entry.id   AF-A0AAP9SNM1-F1
#
_cell.length_a   1.000
_cell.length_b   1.000
_cell.length_c   1.000
_cell.angle_alpha   90.00
_cell.angle_beta   90.00
_cell.angle_gamma   90.00
#
_symmetry.space_group_name_H-M   'P 1'
#
loop_
_entity.id
_entity.type
_entity.pdbx_description
1 polymer ?
#
loop_
_entity_poly.entity_id
_entity_poly.type
_entity_poly.pdbx_seq_one_letter_code
_entity_poly.pdbx_strand_id
1 'polypeptide(L)'
;MITLEQIKLRNSFRHTGAKRQGFLNLCGNPTAEQEVELINSYAVHVAFLKVAFGANKPLTPCKHSTLLAFKGFLNLEIGLKTEDAVKILSSALTVYMSLGALTSESITRVLNEPQPNCDEQYLLCKPSKHEIEIYNSHFGCNEPDKAIVVDLRVLKPLLSVADMTKFCSLLAKHLIRKSQRQGKLEAVVICTFMAGLLNQRPGGSLSELHLTAKESRDFVSSTKCVSIDSWLRAGQGLEIAWQEWGAAEDVIYAFFEPNGFIALH
;
A
#
# COMPACT_ATOMS: atom_id res chain seq x y z
N MET A 1 -3.07 -0.05 7.06
CA MET A 1 -2.91 -1.52 6.95
C MET A 1 -2.26 -1.82 5.62
N ILE A 2 -1.15 -2.56 5.64
CA ILE A 2 -0.40 -2.98 4.45
C ILE A 2 -1.02 -4.27 3.91
N THR A 3 -1.27 -4.35 2.61
CA THR A 3 -1.79 -5.58 1.98
C THR A 3 -0.67 -6.48 1.46
N LEU A 4 -0.94 -7.78 1.31
CA LEU A 4 -0.02 -8.72 0.65
C LEU A 4 0.32 -8.26 -0.78
N GLU A 5 -0.66 -7.69 -1.47
CA GLU A 5 -0.47 -7.16 -2.82
C GLU A 5 0.53 -6.00 -2.84
N GLN A 6 0.41 -5.05 -1.91
CA GLN A 6 1.41 -3.98 -1.73
C GLN A 6 2.81 -4.50 -1.44
N ILE A 7 2.91 -5.58 -0.64
CA ILE A 7 4.19 -6.24 -0.36
C ILE A 7 4.79 -6.85 -1.63
N LYS A 8 3.97 -7.55 -2.43
CA LYS A 8 4.38 -8.13 -3.71
C LYS A 8 4.82 -7.07 -4.69
N LEU A 9 4.02 -6.04 -4.89
CA LEU A 9 4.29 -4.92 -5.80
C LEU A 9 5.61 -4.21 -5.47
N ARG A 10 5.92 -4.02 -4.18
CA ARG A 10 7.20 -3.42 -3.77
C ARG A 10 8.40 -4.36 -3.94
N ASN A 11 8.17 -5.67 -3.88
CA ASN A 11 9.22 -6.69 -3.93
C ASN A 11 9.34 -7.39 -5.30
N SER A 12 8.48 -7.09 -6.28
CA SER A 12 8.39 -7.77 -7.59
C SER A 12 9.73 -7.80 -8.35
N PHE A 13 10.55 -6.76 -8.19
CA PHE A 13 11.87 -6.65 -8.80
C PHE A 13 12.96 -7.55 -8.19
N ARG A 14 12.72 -8.27 -7.08
CA ARG A 14 13.79 -8.93 -6.31
C ARG A 14 13.97 -10.44 -6.54
N HIS A 15 13.06 -11.10 -7.25
CA HIS A 15 13.14 -12.55 -7.49
C HIS A 15 13.39 -12.88 -8.97
N THR A 16 14.63 -12.68 -9.44
CA THR A 16 15.08 -13.32 -10.68
C THR A 16 14.85 -14.83 -10.61
N GLY A 17 14.50 -15.49 -11.73
CA GLY A 17 14.21 -16.94 -11.75
C GLY A 17 15.27 -17.81 -11.06
N ALA A 18 16.56 -17.46 -11.20
CA ALA A 18 17.67 -18.15 -10.53
C ALA A 18 17.64 -18.02 -8.99
N LYS A 19 17.34 -16.83 -8.46
CA LYS A 19 17.21 -16.60 -7.00
C LYS A 19 15.99 -17.31 -6.41
N ARG A 20 14.89 -17.33 -7.18
CA ARG A 20 13.68 -18.10 -6.83
C ARG A 20 14.01 -19.59 -6.74
N GLN A 21 14.63 -20.15 -7.78
CA GLN A 21 15.01 -21.57 -7.78
C GLN A 21 15.97 -21.92 -6.65
N GLY A 22 16.98 -21.07 -6.40
CA GLY A 22 17.91 -21.27 -5.28
C GLY A 22 17.21 -21.30 -3.92
N PHE A 23 16.23 -20.42 -3.69
CA PHE A 23 15.42 -20.41 -2.47
C PHE A 23 14.55 -21.68 -2.35
N LEU A 24 13.93 -22.12 -3.44
CA LEU A 24 13.06 -23.32 -3.41
C LEU A 24 13.84 -24.61 -3.21
N ASN A 25 15.06 -24.69 -3.75
CA ASN A 25 15.96 -25.83 -3.51
C ASN A 25 16.30 -25.95 -2.02
N LEU A 26 16.50 -24.84 -1.30
CA LEU A 26 16.71 -24.83 0.16
C LEU A 26 15.49 -25.33 0.95
N CYS A 27 14.31 -25.25 0.35
CA CYS A 27 13.05 -25.67 0.95
C CYS A 27 12.61 -27.08 0.50
N GLY A 28 13.47 -27.84 -0.18
CA GLY A 28 13.20 -29.23 -0.55
C GLY A 28 12.28 -29.44 -1.74
N ASN A 29 12.26 -28.52 -2.71
CA ASN A 29 11.45 -28.60 -3.94
C ASN A 29 9.94 -28.75 -3.67
N PRO A 30 9.30 -27.71 -3.10
CA PRO A 30 7.88 -27.72 -2.77
C PRO A 30 6.99 -27.90 -4.02
N THR A 31 5.74 -28.35 -3.82
CA THR A 31 4.72 -28.33 -4.88
C THR A 31 4.43 -26.90 -5.33
N ALA A 32 3.79 -26.71 -6.49
CA ALA A 32 3.47 -25.38 -7.02
C ALA A 32 2.64 -24.52 -6.03
N GLU A 33 1.72 -25.12 -5.29
CA GLU A 33 0.91 -24.43 -4.28
C GLU A 33 1.75 -24.02 -3.06
N GLN A 34 2.58 -24.95 -2.56
CA GLN A 34 3.51 -24.70 -1.44
C GLN A 34 4.56 -23.64 -1.79
N GLU A 35 5.02 -23.64 -3.04
CA GLU A 35 5.96 -22.65 -3.56
C GLU A 35 5.37 -21.23 -3.47
N VAL A 36 4.13 -21.03 -3.93
CA VAL A 36 3.46 -19.73 -3.87
C VAL A 36 3.30 -19.27 -2.42
N GLU A 37 2.92 -20.17 -1.52
CA GLU A 37 2.78 -19.88 -0.09
C GLU A 37 4.11 -19.49 0.55
N LEU A 38 5.19 -20.23 0.28
CA LEU A 38 6.53 -19.97 0.80
C LEU A 38 7.07 -18.63 0.31
N ILE A 39 6.93 -18.35 -0.99
CA ILE A 39 7.38 -17.09 -1.59
C ILE A 39 6.62 -15.91 -0.99
N ASN A 40 5.30 -16.02 -0.83
CA ASN A 40 4.48 -14.97 -0.23
C ASN A 40 4.86 -14.74 1.22
N SER A 41 4.98 -15.81 2.02
CA SER A 41 5.34 -15.73 3.43
C SER A 41 6.73 -15.13 3.62
N TYR A 42 7.68 -15.50 2.77
CA TYR A 42 9.02 -14.92 2.76
C TYR A 42 9.01 -13.44 2.36
N ALA A 43 8.24 -13.05 1.35
CA ALA A 43 8.11 -11.65 0.95
C ALA A 43 7.52 -10.79 2.09
N VAL A 44 6.55 -11.33 2.82
CA VAL A 44 5.97 -10.70 4.01
C VAL A 44 6.99 -10.59 5.14
N HIS A 45 7.79 -11.64 5.38
CA HIS A 45 8.88 -11.59 6.34
C HIS A 45 9.93 -10.52 5.98
N VAL A 46 10.31 -10.41 4.70
CA VAL A 46 11.20 -9.34 4.23
C VAL A 46 10.60 -7.95 4.44
N ALA A 47 9.29 -7.80 4.25
CA ALA A 47 8.60 -6.53 4.53
C ALA A 47 8.64 -6.19 6.03
N PHE A 48 8.36 -7.16 6.90
CA PHE A 48 8.53 -7.02 8.34
C PHE A 48 9.93 -6.54 8.70
N LEU A 49 10.98 -7.19 8.18
CA LEU A 49 12.35 -6.82 8.53
C LEU A 49 12.68 -5.36 8.15
N LYS A 50 12.20 -4.91 6.99
CA LYS A 50 12.35 -3.51 6.56
C LYS A 50 11.60 -2.55 7.49
N VAL A 51 10.34 -2.86 7.83
CA VAL A 51 9.50 -2.01 8.67
C VAL A 51 10.02 -1.95 10.11
N ALA A 52 10.31 -3.09 10.72
CA ALA A 52 10.68 -3.17 12.13
C ALA A 52 12.13 -2.73 12.41
N PHE A 53 13.04 -2.89 11.46
CA PHE A 53 14.47 -2.69 11.72
C PHE A 53 15.19 -1.74 10.75
N GLY A 54 14.59 -1.40 9.61
CA GLY A 54 15.22 -0.56 8.58
C GLY A 54 16.46 -1.22 7.93
N ALA A 55 17.20 -0.44 7.14
CA ALA A 55 18.38 -0.93 6.41
C ALA A 55 19.65 -1.10 7.28
N ASN A 56 19.66 -0.53 8.49
CA ASN A 56 20.91 -0.24 9.22
C ASN A 56 21.10 -1.05 10.52
N LYS A 57 20.20 -1.97 10.88
CA LYS A 57 20.34 -2.79 12.09
C LYS A 57 20.86 -4.19 11.73
N PRO A 58 22.02 -4.64 12.26
CA PRO A 58 22.45 -6.02 12.11
C PRO A 58 21.45 -6.93 12.83
N LEU A 59 20.67 -7.65 12.04
CA LEU A 59 19.61 -8.53 12.50
C LEU A 59 20.15 -9.92 12.81
N THR A 60 19.54 -10.57 13.81
CA THR A 60 19.53 -12.03 13.90
C THR A 60 18.08 -12.45 13.63
N PRO A 61 17.69 -12.70 12.36
CA PRO A 61 16.30 -12.96 11.98
C PRO A 61 15.64 -14.12 12.74
N CYS A 62 16.45 -15.03 13.28
CA CYS A 62 16.01 -16.22 14.02
C CYS A 62 15.90 -16.02 15.54
N LYS A 63 16.15 -14.81 16.08
CA LYS A 63 15.96 -14.55 17.51
C LYS A 63 14.50 -14.70 17.89
N HIS A 64 14.23 -15.33 19.03
CA HIS A 64 12.87 -15.57 19.52
C HIS A 64 12.03 -14.27 19.54
N SER A 65 12.55 -13.17 20.10
CA SER A 65 11.85 -11.88 20.11
C SER A 65 11.57 -11.31 18.73
N THR A 66 12.45 -11.55 17.74
CA THR A 66 12.23 -11.13 16.35
C THR A 66 11.08 -11.92 15.71
N LEU A 67 10.97 -13.21 16.01
CA LEU A 67 9.89 -14.05 15.50
C LEU A 67 8.54 -13.73 16.14
N LEU A 68 8.53 -13.39 17.44
CA LEU A 68 7.33 -12.87 18.12
C LEU A 68 6.90 -11.53 17.52
N ALA A 69 7.86 -10.61 17.31
CA ALA A 69 7.61 -9.34 16.65
C ALA A 69 7.09 -9.51 15.21
N PHE A 70 7.52 -10.56 14.50
CA PHE A 70 6.96 -10.87 13.19
C PHE A 70 5.47 -11.23 13.27
N LYS A 71 5.08 -12.07 14.22
CA LYS A 71 3.65 -12.38 14.48
C LYS A 71 2.85 -11.14 14.83
N GLY A 72 3.42 -10.22 15.63
CA GLY A 72 2.81 -8.93 15.95
C GLY A 72 2.62 -8.03 14.71
N PHE A 73 3.61 -7.99 13.81
CA PHE A 73 3.50 -7.27 12.53
C PHE A 73 2.36 -7.79 11.65
N LEU A 74 2.18 -9.12 11.56
CA LEU A 74 1.10 -9.73 10.78
C LEU A 74 -0.28 -9.29 11.29
N ASN A 75 -0.44 -9.10 12.60
CA ASN A 75 -1.68 -8.61 13.18
C ASN A 75 -1.83 -7.08 13.05
N LEU A 76 -0.87 -6.32 13.56
CA LEU A 76 -1.01 -4.86 13.69
C LEU A 76 -0.90 -4.10 12.35
N GLU A 77 -0.03 -4.54 11.45
CA GLU A 77 0.17 -3.82 10.17
C GLU A 77 -0.62 -4.43 9.02
N ILE A 78 -0.76 -5.75 8.97
CA ILE A 78 -1.48 -6.44 7.89
C ILE A 78 -2.94 -6.72 8.26
N GLY A 79 -3.30 -6.70 9.55
CA GLY A 79 -4.67 -6.94 10.00
C GLY A 79 -5.10 -8.41 9.94
N LEU A 80 -4.15 -9.34 9.96
CA LEU A 80 -4.47 -10.77 9.95
C LEU A 80 -4.98 -11.24 11.30
N LYS A 81 -5.96 -12.14 11.26
CA LYS A 81 -6.39 -12.90 12.44
C LYS A 81 -5.26 -13.83 12.88
N THR A 82 -5.26 -14.18 14.17
CA THR A 82 -4.22 -15.00 14.79
C THR A 82 -3.99 -16.31 14.03
N GLU A 83 -5.05 -16.98 13.56
CA GLU A 83 -4.95 -18.25 12.86
C GLU A 83 -4.22 -18.11 11.52
N ASP A 84 -4.49 -17.03 10.77
CA ASP A 84 -3.85 -16.76 9.49
C ASP A 84 -2.41 -16.25 9.67
N ALA A 85 -2.17 -15.46 10.72
CA ALA A 85 -0.83 -15.03 11.11
C ALA A 85 0.07 -16.22 11.47
N VAL A 86 -0.45 -17.21 12.21
CA VAL A 86 0.25 -18.44 12.58
C VAL A 86 0.62 -19.26 11.33
N LYS A 87 -0.26 -19.37 10.33
CA LYS A 87 0.05 -20.07 9.07
C LYS A 87 1.22 -19.41 8.33
N ILE A 88 1.15 -18.10 8.11
CA ILE A 88 2.22 -17.35 7.43
C ILE A 88 3.54 -17.44 8.20
N LEU A 89 3.48 -17.30 9.52
CA LEU A 89 4.64 -17.43 10.38
C LEU A 89 5.26 -18.83 10.28
N SER A 90 4.46 -19.89 10.40
CA SER A 90 4.90 -21.27 10.26
C SER A 90 5.61 -21.51 8.93
N SER A 91 5.01 -21.06 7.82
CA SER A 91 5.59 -21.19 6.48
C SER A 91 6.92 -20.42 6.34
N ALA A 92 7.05 -19.23 6.95
CA ALA A 92 8.32 -18.51 6.99
C ALA A 92 9.38 -19.20 7.88
N LEU A 93 8.98 -19.82 9.00
CA LEU A 93 9.87 -20.51 9.93
C LEU A 93 10.46 -21.81 9.35
N THR A 94 9.73 -22.48 8.46
CA THR A 94 10.22 -23.68 7.74
C THR A 94 11.55 -23.40 7.03
N VAL A 95 11.73 -22.21 6.46
CA VAL A 95 12.99 -21.79 5.81
C VAL A 95 14.14 -21.80 6.82
N TYR A 96 13.92 -21.25 8.02
CA TYR A 96 14.95 -21.18 9.06
C TYR A 96 15.24 -22.54 9.70
N MET A 97 14.24 -23.42 9.76
CA MET A 97 14.42 -24.80 10.18
C MET A 97 15.29 -25.58 9.20
N SER A 98 15.03 -25.47 7.88
CA SER A 98 15.83 -26.12 6.84
C SER A 98 17.28 -25.66 6.80
N LEU A 99 17.54 -24.42 7.25
CA LEU A 99 18.90 -23.87 7.40
C LEU A 99 19.57 -24.25 8.74
N GLY A 100 18.91 -25.05 9.58
CA GLY A 100 19.43 -25.44 10.90
C GLY A 100 19.49 -24.30 11.92
N ALA A 101 18.83 -23.18 11.63
CA ALA A 101 18.87 -21.98 12.48
C ALA A 101 17.81 -21.97 13.59
N LEU A 102 16.82 -22.87 13.51
CA LEU A 102 15.76 -23.03 14.51
C LEU A 102 15.49 -24.51 14.79
N THR A 103 15.12 -24.80 16.04
CA THR A 103 14.64 -26.13 16.46
C THR A 103 13.11 -26.19 16.42
N SER A 104 12.56 -27.40 16.32
CA SER A 104 11.09 -27.63 16.38
C SER A 104 10.47 -27.09 17.68
N GLU A 105 11.18 -27.21 18.80
CA GLU A 105 10.77 -26.64 20.09
C GLU A 105 10.68 -25.11 20.03
N SER A 106 11.68 -24.46 19.43
CA SER A 106 11.71 -23.00 19.27
C SER A 106 10.54 -22.49 18.42
N ILE A 107 10.21 -23.23 17.36
CA ILE A 107 9.08 -22.93 16.47
C ILE A 107 7.77 -23.07 17.24
N THR A 108 7.54 -24.21 17.90
CA THR A 108 6.34 -24.47 18.69
C THR A 108 6.10 -23.38 19.73
N ARG A 109 7.16 -22.96 20.43
CA ARG A 109 7.09 -21.89 21.42
C ARG A 109 6.63 -20.55 20.81
N VAL A 110 7.20 -20.17 19.67
CA VAL A 110 6.82 -18.92 18.95
C VAL A 110 5.38 -18.98 18.47
N LEU A 111 4.96 -20.08 17.86
CA LEU A 111 3.61 -20.21 17.30
C LEU A 111 2.53 -20.12 18.39
N ASN A 112 2.80 -20.72 19.56
CA ASN A 112 1.88 -20.77 20.70
C ASN A 112 1.87 -19.50 21.56
N GLU A 113 2.78 -18.55 21.33
CA GLU A 113 2.81 -17.31 22.09
C GLU A 113 1.50 -16.51 21.88
N PRO A 114 0.85 -15.99 22.95
CA PRO A 114 -0.34 -15.18 22.82
C PRO A 114 -0.12 -13.93 21.95
N GLN A 115 -1.13 -13.58 21.15
CA GLN A 115 -1.05 -12.45 20.22
C GLN A 115 -0.69 -11.10 20.91
N PRO A 116 -1.25 -10.74 22.09
CA PRO A 116 -0.91 -9.49 22.75
C PRO A 116 0.60 -9.35 23.06
N ASN A 117 1.24 -10.44 23.48
CA ASN A 117 2.68 -10.46 23.74
C ASN A 117 3.48 -10.25 22.44
N CYS A 118 3.00 -10.82 21.33
CA CYS A 118 3.61 -10.64 20.01
C CYS A 118 3.49 -9.20 19.52
N ASP A 119 2.32 -8.57 19.74
CA ASP A 119 2.04 -7.18 19.41
C ASP A 119 2.98 -6.24 20.18
N GLU A 120 3.16 -6.47 21.48
CA GLU A 120 4.11 -5.73 22.32
C GLU A 120 5.55 -5.86 21.80
N GLN A 121 5.99 -7.08 21.47
CA GLN A 121 7.34 -7.30 20.91
C GLN A 121 7.53 -6.56 19.59
N TYR A 122 6.49 -6.49 18.74
CA TYR A 122 6.55 -5.71 17.51
C TYR A 122 6.69 -4.20 17.79
N LEU A 123 5.89 -3.65 18.72
CA LEU A 123 5.96 -2.24 19.08
C LEU A 123 7.32 -1.85 19.69
N LEU A 124 7.95 -2.75 20.46
CA LEU A 124 9.31 -2.57 20.99
C LEU A 124 10.38 -2.42 19.90
N CYS A 125 10.12 -2.91 18.67
CA CYS A 125 11.03 -2.73 17.54
C CYS A 125 11.07 -1.27 17.03
N LYS A 126 10.09 -0.44 17.44
CA LYS A 126 9.88 0.93 16.96
C LYS A 126 9.71 0.96 15.44
N PRO A 127 8.61 0.40 14.91
CA PRO A 127 8.42 0.25 13.47
C PRO A 127 8.48 1.58 12.73
N SER A 128 9.11 1.56 11.57
CA SER A 128 9.32 2.72 10.73
C SER A 128 8.00 3.15 10.07
N LYS A 129 7.43 4.25 10.56
CA LYS A 129 6.28 4.90 9.92
C LYS A 129 6.57 5.16 8.44
N HIS A 130 7.75 5.67 8.11
CA HIS A 130 8.14 5.94 6.73
C HIS A 130 8.07 4.69 5.83
N GLU A 131 8.55 3.54 6.31
CA GLU A 131 8.50 2.30 5.54
C GLU A 131 7.08 1.78 5.35
N ILE A 132 6.24 1.91 6.38
CA ILE A 132 4.81 1.57 6.31
C ILE A 132 4.12 2.45 5.25
N GLU A 133 4.44 3.74 5.23
CA GLU A 133 3.90 4.67 4.25
C GLU A 133 4.31 4.35 2.82
N ILE A 134 5.57 3.91 2.60
CA ILE A 134 6.01 3.45 1.29
C ILE A 134 5.23 2.21 0.87
N TYR A 135 4.96 1.26 1.75
CA TYR A 135 4.11 0.11 1.38
C TYR A 135 2.69 0.56 1.00
N ASN A 136 2.09 1.44 1.79
CA ASN A 136 0.74 1.96 1.54
C ASN A 136 0.64 2.80 0.25
N SER A 137 1.76 3.32 -0.28
CA SER A 137 1.76 4.10 -1.52
C SER A 137 1.76 3.25 -2.80
N HIS A 138 1.87 1.92 -2.71
CA HIS A 138 1.90 1.04 -3.90
C HIS A 138 0.49 0.58 -4.29
N PHE A 139 0.15 0.73 -5.55
CA PHE A 139 -1.11 0.31 -6.14
C PHE A 139 -0.86 -0.57 -7.36
N GLY A 140 -1.70 -1.60 -7.51
CA GLY A 140 -1.67 -2.47 -8.69
C GLY A 140 -2.09 -1.73 -9.96
N CYS A 141 -1.67 -2.26 -11.10
CA CYS A 141 -2.01 -1.74 -12.42
C CYS A 141 -2.25 -2.92 -13.38
N ASN A 142 -2.61 -2.65 -14.63
CA ASN A 142 -2.86 -3.71 -15.61
C ASN A 142 -1.58 -4.43 -16.09
N GLU A 143 -0.41 -3.96 -15.66
CA GLU A 143 0.89 -4.57 -15.90
C GLU A 143 1.33 -5.32 -14.62
N PRO A 144 1.36 -6.67 -14.62
CA PRO A 144 1.47 -7.48 -13.41
C PRO A 144 2.77 -7.29 -12.62
N ASP A 145 3.85 -6.89 -13.29
CA ASP A 145 5.17 -6.69 -12.66
C ASP A 145 5.43 -5.23 -12.25
N LYS A 146 4.45 -4.34 -12.45
CA LYS A 146 4.59 -2.91 -12.18
C LYS A 146 3.62 -2.43 -11.12
N ALA A 147 4.08 -1.42 -10.38
CA ALA A 147 3.28 -0.73 -9.39
C ALA A 147 3.15 0.75 -9.74
N ILE A 148 1.99 1.32 -9.45
CA ILE A 148 1.78 2.76 -9.42
C ILE A 148 2.09 3.23 -8.00
N VAL A 149 3.05 4.15 -7.87
CA VAL A 149 3.42 4.75 -6.58
C VAL A 149 2.69 6.09 -6.46
N VAL A 150 1.85 6.23 -5.45
CA VAL A 150 1.00 7.41 -5.23
C VAL A 150 1.44 8.15 -3.98
N ASP A 151 1.69 9.45 -4.10
CA ASP A 151 1.99 10.30 -2.96
C ASP A 151 0.70 10.67 -2.21
N LEU A 152 0.48 10.03 -1.06
CA LEU A 152 -0.69 10.27 -0.21
C LEU A 152 -0.42 11.33 0.89
N ARG A 153 0.76 11.96 0.92
CA ARG A 153 1.14 12.88 2.02
C ARG A 153 0.19 14.07 2.17
N VAL A 154 -0.31 14.60 1.05
CA VAL A 154 -1.24 15.75 1.05
C VAL A 154 -2.61 15.39 1.63
N LEU A 155 -3.07 14.15 1.44
CA LEU A 155 -4.40 13.70 1.88
C LEU A 155 -4.42 13.19 3.32
N LYS A 156 -3.31 12.65 3.82
CA LYS A 156 -3.19 12.11 5.18
C LYS A 156 -3.67 13.04 6.29
N PRO A 157 -3.26 14.32 6.35
CA PRO A 157 -3.72 15.21 7.42
C PRO A 157 -5.19 15.62 7.27
N LEU A 158 -5.80 15.40 6.10
CA LEU A 158 -7.16 15.82 5.79
C LEU A 158 -8.20 14.70 6.02
N LEU A 159 -7.76 13.46 6.22
CA LEU A 159 -8.63 12.28 6.31
C LEU A 159 -8.41 11.51 7.61
N SER A 160 -9.50 10.94 8.13
CA SER A 160 -9.41 9.92 9.17
C SER A 160 -8.74 8.65 8.63
N VAL A 161 -8.28 7.75 9.52
CA VAL A 161 -7.71 6.46 9.11
C VAL A 161 -8.72 5.61 8.32
N ALA A 162 -10.00 5.66 8.71
CA ALA A 162 -11.08 4.96 8.03
C ALA A 162 -11.33 5.52 6.63
N ASP A 163 -11.38 6.84 6.50
CA ASP A 163 -11.60 7.51 5.22
C ASP A 163 -10.41 7.35 4.27
N MET A 164 -9.18 7.41 4.79
CA MET A 164 -7.99 7.12 3.99
C MET A 164 -8.02 5.69 3.46
N THR A 165 -8.46 4.73 4.28
CA THR A 165 -8.61 3.33 3.85
C THR A 165 -9.67 3.21 2.74
N LYS A 166 -10.81 3.88 2.90
CA LYS A 166 -11.88 3.93 1.89
C LYS A 166 -11.37 4.56 0.60
N PHE A 167 -10.72 5.71 0.66
CA PHE A 167 -10.14 6.40 -0.49
C PHE A 167 -9.13 5.53 -1.23
N CYS A 168 -8.18 4.91 -0.52
CA CYS A 168 -7.20 4.00 -1.12
C CYS A 168 -7.88 2.81 -1.81
N SER A 169 -8.99 2.29 -1.26
CA SER A 169 -9.77 1.23 -1.90
C SER A 169 -10.38 1.67 -3.22
N LEU A 170 -10.98 2.88 -3.27
CA LEU A 170 -11.53 3.45 -4.51
C LEU A 170 -10.43 3.69 -5.54
N LEU A 171 -9.30 4.25 -5.11
CA LEU A 171 -8.15 4.49 -5.96
C LEU A 171 -7.57 3.19 -6.53
N ALA A 172 -7.43 2.14 -5.72
CA ALA A 172 -6.98 0.83 -6.18
C ALA A 172 -7.90 0.24 -7.26
N LYS A 173 -9.23 0.33 -7.07
CA LYS A 173 -10.21 -0.14 -8.06
C LYS A 173 -10.11 0.61 -9.39
N HIS A 174 -9.79 1.91 -9.34
CA HIS A 174 -9.61 2.73 -10.53
C HIS A 174 -8.31 2.40 -11.26
N LEU A 175 -7.20 2.35 -10.52
CA LEU A 175 -5.84 2.21 -11.08
C LEU A 175 -5.54 0.81 -11.62
N ILE A 176 -6.18 -0.25 -11.11
CA ILE A 176 -5.90 -1.64 -11.53
C ILE A 176 -6.11 -1.87 -13.03
N ARG A 177 -6.93 -1.05 -13.69
CA ARG A 177 -7.22 -1.15 -15.13
C ARG A 177 -6.32 -0.28 -16.01
N LYS A 178 -5.45 0.53 -15.39
CA LYS A 178 -4.60 1.50 -16.07
C LYS A 178 -3.19 0.95 -16.27
N SER A 179 -2.48 1.41 -17.29
CA SER A 179 -1.03 1.22 -17.38
C SER A 179 -0.33 1.99 -16.27
N GLN A 180 0.90 1.61 -15.93
CA GLN A 180 1.70 2.28 -14.91
C GLN A 180 1.86 3.78 -15.22
N ARG A 181 2.12 4.12 -16.49
CA ARG A 181 2.29 5.51 -16.93
C ARG A 181 1.00 6.30 -16.75
N GLN A 182 -0.11 5.79 -17.26
CA GLN A 182 -1.40 6.47 -17.18
C GLN A 182 -1.87 6.60 -15.73
N GLY A 183 -1.80 5.51 -14.97
CA GLY A 183 -2.24 5.50 -13.57
C GLY A 183 -1.45 6.44 -12.68
N LYS A 184 -0.15 6.67 -12.96
CA LYS A 184 0.63 7.71 -12.25
C LYS A 184 0.06 9.12 -12.49
N LEU A 185 -0.24 9.45 -13.74
CA LEU A 185 -0.81 10.77 -14.09
C LEU A 185 -2.19 10.94 -13.45
N GLU A 186 -3.07 9.95 -13.62
CA GLU A 186 -4.42 10.00 -13.07
C GLU A 186 -4.43 10.07 -11.54
N ALA A 187 -3.55 9.33 -10.86
CA ALA A 187 -3.45 9.37 -9.40
C ALA A 187 -3.05 10.76 -8.88
N VAL A 188 -2.19 11.50 -9.59
CA VAL A 188 -1.83 12.88 -9.22
C VAL A 188 -3.04 13.80 -9.34
N VAL A 189 -3.79 13.72 -10.44
CA VAL A 189 -5.02 14.51 -10.65
C VAL A 189 -6.04 14.18 -9.56
N ILE A 190 -6.32 12.89 -9.32
CA ILE A 190 -7.27 12.44 -8.31
C ILE A 190 -6.86 12.91 -6.91
N CYS A 191 -5.60 12.75 -6.51
CA CYS A 191 -5.17 13.16 -5.17
C CYS A 191 -5.22 14.69 -5.00
N THR A 192 -4.86 15.45 -6.02
CA THR A 192 -4.88 16.92 -5.98
C THR A 192 -6.32 17.43 -5.91
N PHE A 193 -7.21 16.89 -6.74
CA PHE A 193 -8.62 17.28 -6.77
C PHE A 193 -9.34 16.91 -5.47
N MET A 194 -9.06 15.70 -4.93
CA MET A 194 -9.58 15.28 -3.62
C MET A 194 -9.10 16.20 -2.49
N ALA A 195 -7.83 16.61 -2.49
CA ALA A 195 -7.32 17.56 -1.51
C ALA A 195 -8.04 18.90 -1.58
N GLY A 196 -8.31 19.41 -2.79
CA GLY A 196 -9.12 20.60 -3.00
C GLY A 196 -10.53 20.45 -2.43
N LEU A 197 -11.18 19.32 -2.66
CA LEU A 197 -12.53 19.04 -2.20
C LEU A 197 -12.61 18.96 -0.66
N LEU A 198 -11.65 18.29 -0.03
CA LEU A 198 -11.54 18.19 1.43
C LEU A 198 -11.28 19.55 2.09
N ASN A 199 -10.51 20.42 1.43
CA ASN A 199 -10.27 21.78 1.94
C ASN A 199 -11.53 22.67 1.88
N GLN A 200 -12.48 22.39 0.99
CA GLN A 200 -13.77 23.11 0.97
C GLN A 200 -14.72 22.67 2.09
N ARG A 201 -14.59 21.43 2.57
CA ARG A 201 -15.39 20.87 3.67
C ARG A 201 -14.47 20.27 4.75
N PRO A 202 -13.72 21.12 5.49
CA PRO A 202 -12.75 20.64 6.45
C PRO A 202 -13.42 19.85 7.57
N GLY A 203 -12.87 18.68 7.90
CA GLY A 203 -13.35 17.83 9.00
C GLY A 203 -14.57 16.97 8.69
N GLY A 204 -15.14 17.05 7.48
CA GLY A 204 -16.22 16.16 7.04
C GLY A 204 -15.72 14.75 6.74
N SER A 205 -16.56 13.75 6.98
CA SER A 205 -16.28 12.36 6.57
C SER A 205 -16.27 12.23 5.05
N LEU A 206 -15.47 11.31 4.49
CA LEU A 206 -15.46 11.04 3.05
C LEU A 206 -16.83 10.51 2.56
N SER A 207 -17.63 9.90 3.44
CA SER A 207 -19.01 9.49 3.13
C SER A 207 -20.02 10.62 3.09
N GLU A 208 -19.67 11.81 3.54
CA GLU A 208 -20.53 13.00 3.57
C GLU A 208 -20.08 14.04 2.52
N LEU A 209 -18.96 13.75 1.85
CA LEU A 209 -18.34 14.59 0.84
C LEU A 209 -19.06 14.44 -0.51
N HIS A 210 -20.32 14.87 -0.53
CA HIS A 210 -21.18 14.85 -1.71
C HIS A 210 -21.55 16.29 -2.07
N LEU A 211 -21.15 16.75 -3.26
CA LEU A 211 -21.54 18.04 -3.80
C LEU A 211 -22.83 17.90 -4.62
N THR A 212 -23.76 18.84 -4.44
CA THR A 212 -24.92 18.98 -5.33
C THR A 212 -24.46 19.37 -6.75
N ALA A 213 -25.37 19.31 -7.73
CA ALA A 213 -25.02 19.68 -9.10
C ALA A 213 -24.56 21.11 -9.29
N LYS A 214 -25.10 22.04 -8.49
CA LYS A 214 -24.64 23.42 -8.49
C LYS A 214 -23.23 23.53 -7.90
N GLU A 215 -23.03 22.97 -6.70
CA GLU A 215 -21.72 23.00 -6.02
C GLU A 215 -20.62 22.31 -6.83
N SER A 216 -20.95 21.19 -7.49
CA SER A 216 -20.03 20.45 -8.36
C SER A 216 -19.53 21.31 -9.51
N ARG A 217 -20.44 21.99 -10.22
CA ARG A 217 -20.09 22.90 -11.32
C ARG A 217 -19.24 24.08 -10.84
N ASP A 218 -19.62 24.69 -9.72
CA ASP A 218 -18.90 25.82 -9.14
C ASP A 218 -17.48 25.39 -8.72
N PHE A 219 -17.35 24.22 -8.10
CA PHE A 219 -16.06 23.67 -7.66
C PHE A 219 -15.14 23.31 -8.83
N VAL A 220 -15.65 22.59 -9.83
CA VAL A 220 -14.87 22.22 -11.03
C VAL A 220 -14.43 23.47 -11.79
N SER A 221 -15.33 24.44 -11.98
CA SER A 221 -15.01 25.72 -12.63
C SER A 221 -13.93 26.52 -11.88
N SER A 222 -14.03 26.60 -10.55
CA SER A 222 -13.02 27.26 -9.74
C SER A 222 -11.66 26.55 -9.84
N THR A 223 -11.66 25.21 -9.77
CA THR A 223 -10.44 24.40 -9.88
C THR A 223 -9.79 24.55 -11.26
N LYS A 224 -10.60 24.64 -12.32
CA LYS A 224 -10.16 24.92 -13.69
C LYS A 224 -9.43 26.25 -13.80
N CYS A 225 -10.04 27.32 -13.29
CA CYS A 225 -9.43 28.65 -13.33
C CYS A 225 -8.09 28.69 -12.59
N VAL A 226 -8.03 28.10 -11.38
CA VAL A 226 -6.79 28.03 -10.59
C VAL A 226 -5.72 27.20 -11.28
N SER A 227 -6.11 26.09 -11.90
CA SER A 227 -5.18 25.23 -12.64
C SER A 227 -4.61 25.95 -13.85
N ILE A 228 -5.45 26.55 -14.69
CA ILE A 228 -4.98 27.28 -15.88
C ILE A 228 -4.05 28.44 -15.48
N ASP A 229 -4.42 29.23 -14.46
CA ASP A 229 -3.58 30.32 -13.97
C ASP A 229 -2.21 29.83 -13.47
N SER A 230 -2.17 28.70 -12.74
CA SER A 230 -0.93 28.09 -12.29
C SER A 230 0.00 27.70 -13.44
N TRP A 231 -0.55 27.13 -14.52
CA TRP A 231 0.22 26.74 -15.70
C TRP A 231 0.76 27.96 -16.47
N LEU A 232 -0.07 28.99 -16.63
CA LEU A 232 0.35 30.25 -17.25
C LEU A 232 1.48 30.92 -16.45
N ARG A 233 1.38 30.93 -15.12
CA ARG A 233 2.44 31.45 -14.23
C ARG A 233 3.72 30.62 -14.28
N ALA A 234 3.62 29.32 -14.59
CA ALA A 234 4.76 28.46 -14.86
C ALA A 234 5.39 28.67 -16.26
N GLY A 235 4.89 29.65 -17.03
CA GLY A 235 5.40 30.00 -18.37
C GLY A 235 4.85 29.13 -19.49
N GLN A 236 3.82 28.31 -19.23
CA GLN A 236 3.18 27.49 -20.27
C GLN A 236 2.26 28.35 -21.15
N GLY A 237 2.14 27.95 -22.42
CA GLY A 237 1.18 28.56 -23.34
C GLY A 237 -0.25 28.21 -22.96
N LEU A 238 -1.19 29.11 -23.28
CA LEU A 238 -2.62 28.93 -22.98
C LEU A 238 -3.17 27.64 -23.59
N GLU A 239 -2.82 27.31 -24.83
CA GLU A 239 -3.26 26.08 -25.50
C GLU A 239 -2.84 24.82 -24.75
N ILE A 240 -1.61 24.78 -24.23
CA ILE A 240 -1.10 23.65 -23.45
C ILE A 240 -1.88 23.54 -22.13
N ALA A 241 -2.09 24.66 -21.44
CA ALA A 241 -2.87 24.68 -20.20
C ALA A 241 -4.30 24.14 -20.39
N TRP A 242 -4.95 24.46 -21.52
CA TRP A 242 -6.28 23.93 -21.86
C TRP A 242 -6.26 22.44 -22.21
N GLN A 243 -5.28 21.97 -22.96
CA GLN A 243 -5.14 20.54 -23.29
C GLN A 243 -4.95 19.70 -22.03
N GLU A 244 -4.13 20.18 -21.12
CA GLU A 244 -3.80 19.49 -19.87
C GLU A 244 -4.97 19.53 -18.89
N TRP A 245 -5.73 20.63 -18.86
CA TRP A 245 -7.01 20.66 -18.16
C TRP A 245 -8.01 19.66 -18.75
N GLY A 246 -8.15 19.57 -20.08
CA GLY A 246 -9.08 18.63 -20.72
C GLY A 246 -8.79 17.18 -20.31
N ALA A 247 -7.51 16.79 -20.31
CA ALA A 247 -7.10 15.47 -19.82
C ALA A 247 -7.40 15.27 -18.33
N ALA A 248 -7.22 16.30 -17.49
CA ALA A 248 -7.55 16.22 -16.07
C ALA A 248 -9.06 16.14 -15.82
N GLU A 249 -9.87 16.86 -16.61
CA GLU A 249 -11.33 16.90 -16.53
C GLU A 249 -11.94 15.51 -16.77
N ASP A 250 -11.47 14.79 -17.80
CA ASP A 250 -11.88 13.41 -18.07
C ASP A 250 -11.59 12.48 -16.89
N VAL A 251 -10.43 12.65 -16.23
CA VAL A 251 -10.04 11.86 -15.06
C VAL A 251 -10.92 12.20 -13.86
N ILE A 252 -11.23 13.48 -13.66
CA ILE A 252 -12.12 13.93 -12.59
C ILE A 252 -13.49 13.29 -12.76
N TYR A 253 -14.06 13.31 -13.96
CA TYR A 253 -15.38 12.73 -14.19
C TYR A 253 -15.36 11.21 -14.06
N ALA A 254 -14.36 10.54 -14.61
CA ALA A 254 -14.24 9.09 -14.53
C ALA A 254 -14.06 8.55 -13.09
N PHE A 255 -13.49 9.36 -12.18
CA PHE A 255 -13.28 8.94 -10.79
C PHE A 255 -14.34 9.50 -9.83
N PHE A 256 -14.63 10.80 -9.86
CA PHE A 256 -15.39 11.44 -8.77
C PHE A 256 -16.89 11.24 -8.90
N GLU A 257 -17.44 11.23 -10.11
CA GLU A 257 -18.88 11.10 -10.34
C GLU A 257 -19.39 9.67 -10.07
N PRO A 258 -18.77 8.58 -10.56
CA PRO A 258 -19.18 7.22 -10.22
C PRO A 258 -19.07 6.89 -8.72
N ASN A 259 -18.20 7.60 -8.00
CA ASN A 259 -18.02 7.45 -6.55
C ASN A 259 -18.89 8.44 -5.75
N GLY A 260 -19.71 9.26 -6.42
CA GLY A 260 -20.70 10.16 -5.85
C GLY A 260 -20.15 11.45 -5.26
N PHE A 261 -18.86 11.74 -5.35
CA PHE A 261 -18.27 12.94 -4.75
C PHE A 261 -18.79 14.24 -5.38
N ILE A 262 -19.07 14.18 -6.68
CA ILE A 262 -19.66 15.24 -7.48
C ILE A 262 -20.83 14.67 -8.28
N ALA A 263 -21.75 15.53 -8.69
CA ALA A 263 -22.86 15.20 -9.58
C ALA A 263 -22.92 16.28 -10.66
N LEU A 264 -22.45 16.03 -11.87
CA LEU A 264 -22.47 17.05 -12.93
C LEU A 264 -23.64 16.88 -13.89
N HIS A 265 -24.31 15.73 -13.80
CA HIS A 265 -25.50 15.34 -14.53
C HIS A 265 -26.73 15.20 -13.63
#